data_AF-A0A1B0EXZ8-F1
#
_entry.id   AF-A0A1B0EXZ8-F1
#
_cell.length_a   1.000
_cell.length_b   1.000
_cell.length_c   1.000
_cell.angle_alpha   90.00
_cell.angle_beta   90.00
_cell.angle_gamma   90.00
#
_symmetry.space_group_name_H-M   'P 1'
#
loop_
_entity.id
_entity.type
_entity.pdbx_description
1 polymer ?
#
loop_
_entity_poly.entity_id
_entity_poly.type
_entity_poly.pdbx_seq_one_letter_code
_entity_poly.pdbx_strand_id
1 'polypeptide(L)'
;MTFWWCLVVFLGVLAISSGQLAWSPIQVESNNQVDLFTRQASGCPCLWRSPVDPQDTDCACCVRGGCQCGEISTGRCVQCGLEMNCLNMCNITLDSRALQNSSGLSFGQIKSPILQGPVTCKYYLRPVAGQRVELQVYRLVQVGHFTGQRCEGGSLRFGESIGGTETSRSAELCGANERYSPPA
;
A
#
# COMPACT_ATOMS: atom_id res chain seq x y z
N MET A 1 49.91 -57.25 -18.07
CA MET A 1 49.18 -56.03 -18.51
C MET A 1 48.15 -55.72 -17.43
N THR A 2 48.47 -54.81 -16.52
CA THR A 2 47.60 -54.42 -15.39
C THR A 2 46.70 -53.27 -15.83
N PHE A 3 45.40 -53.52 -15.96
CA PHE A 3 44.39 -52.50 -16.26
C PHE A 3 44.04 -51.73 -14.98
N TRP A 4 44.39 -50.44 -14.97
CA TRP A 4 44.07 -49.50 -13.90
C TRP A 4 42.68 -48.91 -14.19
N TRP A 5 41.67 -49.26 -13.38
CA TRP A 5 40.36 -48.61 -13.43
C TRP A 5 40.39 -47.34 -12.57
N CYS A 6 40.36 -46.17 -13.22
CA CYS A 6 40.11 -44.90 -12.55
C CYS A 6 38.60 -44.76 -12.29
N LEU A 7 38.22 -44.87 -11.02
CA LEU A 7 36.86 -44.65 -10.55
C LEU A 7 36.65 -43.13 -10.39
N VAL A 8 36.01 -42.50 -11.37
CA VAL A 8 35.68 -41.06 -11.33
C VAL A 8 34.40 -40.88 -10.52
N VAL A 9 34.54 -40.38 -9.29
CA VAL A 9 33.41 -39.99 -8.44
C VAL A 9 33.01 -38.56 -8.77
N PHE A 10 31.89 -38.38 -9.47
CA PHE A 10 31.26 -37.08 -9.66
C PHE A 10 30.56 -36.65 -8.36
N LEU A 11 31.22 -35.82 -7.56
CA LEU A 11 30.60 -35.09 -6.46
C LEU A 11 29.74 -33.96 -7.04
N GLY A 12 28.46 -34.23 -7.26
CA GLY A 12 27.48 -33.22 -7.64
C GLY A 12 27.27 -32.22 -6.48
N VAL A 13 27.74 -30.99 -6.65
CA VAL A 13 27.47 -29.89 -5.73
C VAL A 13 26.00 -29.50 -5.91
N LEU A 14 25.15 -29.88 -4.94
CA LEU A 14 23.79 -29.37 -4.83
C LEU A 14 23.88 -27.87 -4.52
N ALA A 15 23.66 -27.03 -5.53
CA ALA A 15 23.50 -25.60 -5.34
C ALA A 15 22.24 -25.35 -4.50
N ILE A 16 22.45 -25.00 -3.23
CA ILE A 16 21.38 -24.55 -2.34
C ILE A 16 20.91 -23.20 -2.88
N SER A 17 19.78 -23.18 -3.59
CA SER A 17 19.16 -21.93 -4.00
C SER A 17 18.60 -21.24 -2.76
N SER A 18 19.29 -20.22 -2.26
CA SER A 18 18.73 -19.28 -1.30
C SER A 18 17.64 -18.49 -2.01
N GLY A 19 16.38 -18.79 -1.72
CA GLY A 19 15.25 -17.99 -2.18
C GLY A 19 15.39 -16.58 -1.60
N GLN A 20 15.90 -15.64 -2.40
CA GLN A 20 15.82 -14.24 -2.02
C GLN A 20 14.34 -13.85 -2.07
N LEU A 21 13.80 -13.43 -0.92
CA LEU A 21 12.49 -12.81 -0.88
C LEU A 21 12.57 -11.54 -1.74
N ALA A 22 12.05 -11.62 -2.95
CA ALA A 22 11.96 -10.47 -3.83
C ALA A 22 10.90 -9.53 -3.23
N TRP A 23 11.34 -8.42 -2.65
CA TRP A 23 10.48 -7.33 -2.17
C TRP A 23 10.66 -6.13 -3.10
N SER A 24 9.58 -5.42 -3.37
CA SER A 24 9.63 -4.14 -4.10
C SER A 24 10.02 -3.01 -3.14
N PRO A 25 10.70 -1.94 -3.59
CA PRO A 25 10.91 -0.78 -2.73
C PRO A 25 9.58 -0.05 -2.50
N ILE A 26 9.41 0.57 -1.31
CA ILE A 26 8.26 1.45 -1.03
C ILE A 26 8.31 2.59 -2.04
N GLN A 27 7.27 2.70 -2.86
CA GLN A 27 7.14 3.78 -3.83
C GLN A 27 6.77 5.07 -3.08
N VAL A 28 7.77 5.86 -2.72
CA VAL A 28 7.61 7.25 -2.27
C VAL A 28 8.32 8.09 -3.31
N GLU A 29 7.60 8.47 -4.36
CA GLU A 29 8.19 9.36 -5.36
C GLU A 29 8.52 10.68 -4.64
N SER A 30 9.80 11.07 -4.60
CA SER A 30 10.30 12.17 -3.75
C SER A 30 10.49 13.47 -4.56
N ASN A 31 9.69 13.67 -5.61
CA ASN A 31 9.85 14.81 -6.52
C ASN A 31 9.09 16.04 -6.01
N ASN A 32 9.49 16.60 -4.86
CA ASN A 32 8.89 17.80 -4.25
C ASN A 32 7.36 17.72 -4.03
N GLN A 33 6.82 16.51 -3.96
CA GLN A 33 5.40 16.25 -3.83
C GLN A 33 4.95 16.24 -2.36
N VAL A 34 3.71 16.68 -2.12
CA VAL A 34 3.09 16.72 -0.78
C VAL A 34 2.80 15.31 -0.27
N ASP A 35 2.35 14.42 -1.16
CA ASP A 35 2.19 13.00 -0.90
C ASP A 35 2.30 12.16 -2.17
N LEU A 36 1.97 10.86 -2.12
CA LEU A 36 2.16 9.93 -3.24
C LEU A 36 1.44 10.38 -4.53
N PHE A 37 0.26 10.99 -4.42
CA PHE A 37 -0.55 11.36 -5.59
C PHE A 37 -0.63 12.87 -5.81
N THR A 38 -0.31 13.68 -4.78
CA THR A 38 -0.45 15.14 -4.77
C THR A 38 0.91 15.79 -4.96
N ARG A 39 1.13 16.39 -6.13
CA ARG A 39 2.35 17.18 -6.41
C ARG A 39 2.31 18.52 -5.68
N GLN A 40 1.21 19.26 -5.84
CA GLN A 40 0.98 20.56 -5.20
C GLN A 40 -0.46 20.62 -4.71
N ALA A 41 -0.69 21.28 -3.57
CA ALA A 41 -2.02 21.41 -2.98
C ALA A 41 -2.91 22.44 -3.71
N SER A 42 -2.35 23.35 -4.50
CA SER A 42 -3.09 24.28 -5.35
C SER A 42 -2.24 24.66 -6.56
N GLY A 43 -2.83 25.37 -7.52
CA GLY A 43 -2.16 25.85 -8.73
C GLY A 43 -2.60 25.14 -10.02
N CYS A 44 -3.52 24.19 -9.95
CA CYS A 44 -4.09 23.51 -11.11
C CYS A 44 -5.58 23.80 -11.27
N PRO A 45 -6.10 23.78 -12.51
CA PRO A 45 -7.52 23.97 -12.75
C PRO A 45 -8.34 22.85 -12.11
N CYS A 46 -9.46 23.23 -11.50
CA CYS A 46 -10.41 22.27 -10.94
C CYS A 46 -11.20 21.57 -12.04
N LEU A 47 -10.96 20.28 -12.32
CA LEU A 47 -11.55 19.61 -13.48
C LEU A 47 -13.09 19.57 -13.48
N TRP A 48 -13.73 19.58 -12.31
CA TRP A 48 -15.18 19.59 -12.16
C TRP A 48 -15.80 21.00 -12.25
N ARG A 49 -15.01 22.07 -12.10
CA ARG A 49 -15.45 23.48 -12.17
C ARG A 49 -14.87 24.24 -13.35
N SER A 50 -13.86 23.69 -14.01
CA SER A 50 -13.17 24.28 -15.17
C SER A 50 -14.11 24.70 -16.32
N PRO A 51 -15.26 24.05 -16.57
CA PRO A 51 -16.22 24.54 -17.56
C PRO A 51 -16.90 25.87 -17.19
N VAL A 52 -16.90 26.22 -15.89
CA VAL A 52 -17.61 27.37 -15.32
C VAL A 52 -16.64 28.53 -15.03
N ASP A 53 -15.45 28.21 -14.49
CA ASP A 53 -14.39 29.19 -14.24
C ASP A 53 -13.03 28.63 -14.71
N PRO A 54 -12.54 29.05 -15.89
CA PRO A 54 -11.26 28.62 -16.43
C PRO A 54 -10.05 29.12 -15.63
N GLN A 55 -10.24 30.10 -14.74
CA GLN A 55 -9.18 30.70 -13.92
C GLN A 55 -9.17 30.15 -12.49
N ASP A 56 -10.10 29.26 -12.13
CA ASP A 56 -10.12 28.59 -10.83
C ASP A 56 -8.95 27.61 -10.74
N THR A 57 -7.87 28.08 -10.13
CA THR A 57 -6.61 27.34 -9.94
C THR A 57 -6.43 26.87 -8.50
N ASP A 58 -7.50 26.85 -7.70
CA ASP A 58 -7.45 26.45 -6.29
C ASP A 58 -7.44 24.92 -6.08
N CYS A 59 -7.23 24.15 -7.14
CA CYS A 59 -7.19 22.70 -7.08
C CYS A 59 -5.78 22.11 -7.13
N ALA A 60 -5.65 20.95 -6.52
CA ALA A 60 -4.41 20.21 -6.45
C ALA A 60 -3.90 19.79 -7.83
N CYS A 61 -2.59 19.86 -7.98
CA CYS A 61 -1.89 19.28 -9.11
C CYS A 61 -1.51 17.84 -8.80
N CYS A 62 -2.08 16.89 -9.55
CA CYS A 62 -1.83 15.47 -9.36
C CYS A 62 -0.63 14.97 -10.18
N VAL A 63 0.05 13.93 -9.66
CA VAL A 63 1.04 13.18 -10.45
C VAL A 63 0.35 12.15 -11.36
N ARG A 64 1.13 11.45 -12.19
CA ARG A 64 0.60 10.39 -13.05
C ARG A 64 -0.11 9.31 -12.22
N GLY A 65 -1.32 8.94 -12.65
CA GLY A 65 -2.17 7.98 -11.94
C GLY A 65 -2.91 8.55 -10.72
N GLY A 66 -2.71 9.83 -10.42
CA GLY A 66 -3.47 10.58 -9.43
C GLY A 66 -4.63 11.37 -10.04
N CYS A 67 -5.77 11.40 -9.35
CA CYS A 67 -6.96 12.16 -9.69
C CYS A 67 -7.35 13.07 -8.51
N GLN A 68 -7.89 14.25 -8.82
CA GLN A 68 -8.31 15.22 -7.82
C GLN A 68 -9.54 14.70 -7.05
N CYS A 69 -9.63 15.00 -5.75
CA CYS A 69 -10.72 14.52 -4.89
C CYS A 69 -12.06 15.25 -5.03
N GLY A 70 -12.17 16.15 -6.00
CA GLY A 70 -13.37 16.98 -6.16
C GLY A 70 -13.51 18.01 -5.05
N GLU A 71 -14.74 18.51 -4.92
CA GLU A 71 -15.12 19.51 -3.91
C GLU A 71 -14.92 19.04 -2.46
N ILE A 72 -14.88 17.72 -2.24
CA ILE A 72 -14.65 17.11 -0.93
C ILE A 72 -13.24 17.45 -0.40
N SER A 73 -12.25 17.59 -1.29
CA SER A 73 -10.90 18.01 -0.92
C SER A 73 -10.18 18.60 -2.13
N THR A 74 -10.31 19.92 -2.33
CA THR A 74 -9.70 20.63 -3.47
C THR A 74 -8.18 20.50 -3.48
N GLY A 75 -7.56 20.49 -2.31
CA GLY A 75 -6.11 20.45 -2.15
C GLY A 75 -5.45 19.08 -2.09
N ARG A 76 -6.14 18.02 -2.53
CA ARG A 76 -5.60 16.65 -2.51
C ARG A 76 -5.90 15.85 -3.77
N CYS A 77 -4.99 14.93 -4.05
CA CYS A 77 -5.15 13.90 -5.06
C CYS A 77 -5.11 12.52 -4.41
N VAL A 78 -5.77 11.56 -5.05
CA VAL A 78 -5.75 10.14 -4.71
C VAL A 78 -5.45 9.32 -5.94
N GLN A 79 -5.22 8.02 -5.79
CA GLN A 79 -5.18 7.12 -6.94
C GLN A 79 -6.49 7.22 -7.72
N CYS A 80 -6.40 7.41 -9.04
CA CYS A 80 -7.59 7.42 -9.89
C CYS A 80 -8.39 6.13 -9.70
N GLY A 81 -9.72 6.22 -9.65
CA GLY A 81 -10.64 5.14 -9.27
C GLY A 81 -10.97 5.07 -7.77
N LEU A 82 -10.36 5.90 -6.93
CA LEU A 82 -10.65 6.02 -5.49
C LEU A 82 -11.07 7.44 -5.07
N GLU A 83 -11.46 8.30 -6.01
CA GLU A 83 -11.82 9.71 -5.79
C GLU A 83 -12.89 9.88 -4.71
N MET A 84 -13.88 8.99 -4.71
CA MET A 84 -14.97 8.97 -3.73
C MET A 84 -14.55 8.59 -2.31
N ASN A 85 -13.33 8.05 -2.13
CA ASN A 85 -12.79 7.60 -0.86
C ASN A 85 -11.64 8.47 -0.33
N CYS A 86 -11.53 9.71 -0.82
CA CYS A 86 -10.38 10.57 -0.53
C CYS A 86 -10.18 10.92 0.96
N LEU A 87 -11.25 11.22 1.69
CA LEU A 87 -11.16 11.51 3.13
C LEU A 87 -11.36 10.26 4.00
N ASN A 88 -12.21 9.33 3.54
CA ASN A 88 -12.67 8.18 4.32
C ASN A 88 -12.48 6.89 3.52
N MET A 89 -11.26 6.39 3.53
CA MET A 89 -10.90 5.12 2.93
C MET A 89 -11.13 4.00 3.98
N CYS A 90 -12.32 3.40 4.00
CA CYS A 90 -12.69 2.40 5.01
C CYS A 90 -13.78 1.46 4.47
N ASN A 91 -13.68 0.15 4.74
CA ASN A 91 -14.62 -0.87 4.27
C ASN A 91 -14.76 -0.90 2.75
N ILE A 92 -13.61 -0.86 2.06
CA ILE A 92 -13.55 -0.85 0.60
C ILE A 92 -12.88 -2.10 0.05
N THR A 93 -13.17 -2.39 -1.22
CA THR A 93 -12.45 -3.41 -2.00
C THR A 93 -11.56 -2.72 -3.01
N LEU A 94 -10.26 -3.03 -2.96
CA LEU A 94 -9.26 -2.60 -3.92
C LEU A 94 -9.08 -3.70 -4.97
N ASP A 95 -9.74 -3.53 -6.11
CA ASP A 95 -9.61 -4.42 -7.25
C ASP A 95 -8.42 -3.98 -8.13
N SER A 96 -7.43 -4.85 -8.24
CA SER A 96 -6.19 -4.58 -8.99
C SER A 96 -6.44 -4.23 -10.46
N ARG A 97 -7.41 -4.88 -11.13
CA ARG A 97 -7.73 -4.58 -12.53
C ARG A 97 -8.41 -3.22 -12.66
N ALA A 98 -9.37 -2.93 -11.79
CA ALA A 98 -10.06 -1.65 -11.80
C ALA A 98 -9.07 -0.49 -11.56
N LEU A 99 -8.20 -0.61 -10.54
CA LEU A 99 -7.20 0.39 -10.22
C LEU A 99 -6.15 0.57 -11.33
N GLN A 100 -5.70 -0.52 -11.95
CA GLN A 100 -4.76 -0.45 -13.07
C GLN A 100 -5.41 0.22 -14.29
N ASN A 101 -6.70 -0.02 -14.55
CA ASN A 101 -7.42 0.60 -15.66
C ASN A 101 -7.67 2.10 -15.43
N SER A 102 -7.94 2.52 -14.19
CA SER A 102 -8.21 3.91 -13.85
C SER A 102 -6.93 4.75 -13.67
N SER A 103 -5.93 4.21 -12.96
CA SER A 103 -4.71 4.93 -12.60
C SER A 103 -3.51 4.62 -13.49
N GLY A 104 -3.52 3.49 -14.21
CA GLY A 104 -2.35 3.00 -14.91
C GLY A 104 -1.25 2.47 -13.98
N LEU A 105 -1.51 2.31 -12.68
CA LEU A 105 -0.56 1.85 -11.67
C LEU A 105 -0.96 0.50 -11.08
N SER A 106 0.04 -0.34 -10.80
CA SER A 106 -0.11 -1.64 -10.15
C SER A 106 0.06 -1.58 -8.63
N PHE A 107 0.29 -0.40 -8.09
CA PHE A 107 0.51 -0.11 -6.68
C PHE A 107 -0.37 1.07 -6.25
N GLY A 108 -0.47 1.27 -4.94
CA GLY A 108 -1.24 2.35 -4.35
C GLY A 108 -0.84 2.60 -2.90
N GLN A 109 -1.57 3.49 -2.24
CA GLN A 109 -1.38 3.79 -0.83
C GLN A 109 -2.71 3.78 -0.10
N ILE A 110 -2.73 3.13 1.05
CA ILE A 110 -3.83 3.16 1.99
C ILE A 110 -3.43 4.07 3.15
N LYS A 111 -4.25 5.07 3.46
CA LYS A 111 -4.08 5.93 4.63
C LYS A 111 -5.22 5.67 5.61
N SER A 112 -4.92 5.70 6.90
CA SER A 112 -5.97 5.68 7.92
C SER A 112 -6.86 6.92 7.80
N PRO A 113 -8.16 6.83 8.09
CA PRO A 113 -9.05 7.98 8.17
C PRO A 113 -8.52 9.06 9.14
N ILE A 114 -8.80 10.33 8.83
CA ILE A 114 -8.23 11.52 9.50
C ILE A 114 -9.05 12.00 10.72
N LEU A 115 -10.29 11.54 10.86
CA LEU A 115 -11.26 11.93 11.90
C LEU A 115 -11.78 10.69 12.62
N GLN A 116 -12.64 10.87 13.65
CA GLN A 116 -13.37 9.80 14.37
C GLN A 116 -13.95 8.79 13.36
N GLY A 117 -13.16 7.77 13.06
CA GLY A 117 -13.49 6.73 12.11
C GLY A 117 -14.24 5.62 12.83
N PRO A 118 -14.79 4.66 12.08
CA PRO A 118 -15.29 3.46 12.71
C PRO A 118 -14.17 2.78 13.50
N VAL A 119 -14.54 2.13 14.60
CA VAL A 119 -13.63 1.39 15.48
C VAL A 119 -12.83 0.32 14.71
N THR A 120 -13.31 -0.09 13.54
CA THR A 120 -12.63 -1.04 12.66
C THR A 120 -12.85 -0.67 11.20
N CYS A 121 -11.76 -0.65 10.42
CA CYS A 121 -11.79 -0.50 8.96
C CYS A 121 -11.22 -1.76 8.31
N LYS A 122 -11.97 -2.33 7.38
CA LYS A 122 -11.52 -3.48 6.57
C LYS A 122 -11.19 -3.03 5.15
N TYR A 123 -10.13 -3.61 4.59
CA TYR A 123 -9.74 -3.42 3.20
C TYR A 123 -9.62 -4.79 2.56
N TYR A 124 -10.40 -5.04 1.50
CA TYR A 124 -10.31 -6.27 0.73
C TYR A 124 -9.44 -6.03 -0.50
N LEU A 125 -8.39 -6.83 -0.65
CA LEU A 125 -7.44 -6.68 -1.76
C LEU A 125 -7.69 -7.81 -2.75
N ARG A 126 -8.15 -7.47 -3.96
CA ARG A 126 -8.52 -8.43 -4.99
C ARG A 126 -7.48 -8.43 -6.12
N PRO A 127 -6.50 -9.34 -6.10
CA PRO A 127 -5.54 -9.51 -7.19
C PRO A 127 -6.20 -10.18 -8.41
N VAL A 128 -5.65 -9.95 -9.61
CA VAL A 128 -5.94 -10.78 -10.79
C VAL A 128 -5.23 -12.13 -10.65
N ALA A 129 -5.74 -13.17 -11.32
CA ALA A 129 -5.08 -14.47 -11.37
C ALA A 129 -3.59 -14.36 -11.77
N GLY A 130 -2.72 -14.98 -10.98
CA GLY A 130 -1.26 -14.93 -11.16
C GLY A 130 -0.56 -13.75 -10.49
N GLN A 131 -1.30 -12.82 -9.88
CA GLN A 131 -0.72 -11.73 -9.09
C GLN A 131 -0.67 -12.08 -7.60
N ARG A 132 0.31 -11.52 -6.91
CA ARG A 132 0.42 -11.53 -5.45
C ARG A 132 0.15 -10.14 -4.90
N VAL A 133 -0.43 -10.06 -3.71
CA VAL A 133 -0.59 -8.80 -2.98
C VAL A 133 0.60 -8.61 -2.06
N GLU A 134 1.28 -7.48 -2.21
CA GLU A 134 2.40 -7.09 -1.34
C GLU A 134 1.97 -5.87 -0.52
N LEU A 135 2.07 -5.98 0.82
CA LEU A 135 1.72 -4.91 1.75
C LEU A 135 2.95 -4.44 2.50
N GLN A 136 3.15 -3.13 2.52
CA GLN A 136 4.30 -2.50 3.17
C GLN A 136 3.81 -1.37 4.08
N VAL A 137 4.17 -1.43 5.36
CA VAL A 137 3.82 -0.39 6.33
C VAL A 137 4.94 0.65 6.35
N TYR A 138 4.73 1.78 5.67
CA TYR A 138 5.72 2.86 5.60
C TYR A 138 5.79 3.70 6.88
N ARG A 139 4.64 4.08 7.43
CA ARG A 139 4.54 4.94 8.60
C ARG A 139 3.46 4.43 9.55
N LEU A 140 3.88 4.05 10.75
CA LEU A 140 3.01 3.74 11.88
C LEU A 140 3.27 4.78 12.97
N VAL A 141 2.31 5.68 13.22
CA VAL A 141 2.47 6.70 14.27
C VAL A 141 2.27 6.03 15.63
N GLN A 142 1.07 5.51 15.86
CA GLN A 142 0.73 4.75 17.05
C GLN A 142 -0.57 3.97 16.78
N VAL A 143 -0.61 2.69 17.10
CA VAL A 143 -1.85 1.91 17.09
C VAL A 143 -1.83 0.89 18.22
N GLY A 144 -2.65 1.08 19.25
CA GLY A 144 -2.65 0.23 20.44
C GLY A 144 -1.27 0.06 21.10
N HIS A 145 -1.14 -1.01 21.88
CA HIS A 145 0.11 -1.41 22.54
C HIS A 145 0.16 -2.93 22.70
N PHE A 146 1.38 -3.48 22.76
CA PHE A 146 1.60 -4.90 22.96
C PHE A 146 1.77 -5.22 24.45
N THR A 147 0.96 -6.13 24.99
CA THR A 147 1.00 -6.51 26.42
C THR A 147 1.91 -7.71 26.72
N GLY A 148 2.68 -8.18 25.74
CA GLY A 148 3.47 -9.41 25.84
C GLY A 148 2.76 -10.65 25.29
N GLN A 149 1.43 -10.59 25.13
CA GLN A 149 0.64 -11.68 24.55
C GLN A 149 -0.22 -11.25 23.35
N ARG A 150 -0.79 -10.04 23.39
CA ARG A 150 -1.70 -9.54 22.36
C ARG A 150 -1.65 -8.03 22.23
N CYS A 151 -2.22 -7.51 21.15
CA CYS A 151 -2.43 -6.09 20.96
C CYS A 151 -3.69 -5.61 21.68
N GLU A 152 -3.59 -4.51 22.42
CA GLU A 152 -4.71 -3.88 23.12
C GLU A 152 -4.84 -2.40 22.74
N GLY A 153 -6.07 -1.90 22.65
CA GLY A 153 -6.35 -0.51 22.25
C GLY A 153 -6.26 -0.24 20.74
N GLY A 154 -6.06 -1.28 19.92
CA GLY A 154 -6.08 -1.21 18.45
C GLY A 154 -4.93 -1.99 17.81
N SER A 155 -5.12 -2.40 16.55
CA SER A 155 -4.09 -3.09 15.78
C SER A 155 -4.34 -3.01 14.28
N LEU A 156 -3.28 -3.23 13.50
CA LEU A 156 -3.35 -3.57 12.09
C LEU A 156 -3.31 -5.09 11.95
N ARG A 157 -4.30 -5.67 11.28
CA ARG A 157 -4.42 -7.11 11.08
C ARG A 157 -4.29 -7.44 9.60
N PHE A 158 -3.40 -8.38 9.30
CA PHE A 158 -3.16 -8.90 7.96
C PHE A 158 -3.62 -10.35 7.94
N GLY A 159 -4.64 -10.66 7.16
CA GLY A 159 -5.18 -12.01 7.07
C GLY A 159 -5.69 -12.29 5.67
N GLU A 160 -5.76 -13.58 5.34
CA GLU A 160 -6.37 -14.03 4.10
C GLU A 160 -7.86 -14.31 4.33
N SER A 161 -8.71 -13.80 3.44
CA SER A 161 -10.12 -14.16 3.39
C SER A 161 -10.38 -14.94 2.12
N ILE A 162 -10.64 -16.24 2.25
CA ILE A 162 -10.99 -17.12 1.13
C ILE A 162 -12.50 -17.29 1.16
N GLY A 163 -13.20 -16.90 0.09
CA GLY A 163 -14.67 -17.05 0.01
C GLY A 163 -15.45 -16.27 1.07
N GLY A 164 -14.90 -15.17 1.60
CA GLY A 164 -15.54 -14.34 2.64
C GLY A 164 -15.39 -14.86 4.06
N THR A 165 -14.66 -15.97 4.28
CA THR A 165 -14.33 -16.48 5.61
C THR A 165 -12.89 -16.10 5.96
N GLU A 166 -12.70 -15.43 7.10
CA GLU A 166 -11.36 -15.08 7.60
C GLU A 166 -10.62 -16.34 8.06
N THR A 167 -9.42 -16.55 7.53
CA THR A 167 -8.57 -17.67 7.93
C THR A 167 -7.83 -17.37 9.23
N SER A 168 -7.43 -18.41 9.96
CA SER A 168 -6.74 -18.30 11.25
C SER A 168 -5.29 -17.82 11.17
N ARG A 169 -4.73 -17.67 9.94
CA ARG A 169 -3.39 -17.12 9.73
C ARG A 169 -3.49 -15.60 9.58
N SER A 170 -3.58 -14.91 10.71
CA SER A 170 -3.50 -13.45 10.73
C SER A 170 -2.24 -12.98 11.44
N ALA A 171 -1.45 -12.12 10.79
CA ALA A 171 -0.42 -11.33 11.47
C ALA A 171 -1.06 -10.08 12.06
N GLU A 172 -0.62 -9.66 13.24
CA GLU A 172 -1.12 -8.49 13.94
C GLU A 172 0.05 -7.56 14.29
N LEU A 173 -0.15 -6.26 14.12
CA LEU A 173 0.84 -5.22 14.38
C LEU A 173 0.21 -4.11 15.25
N CYS A 174 0.88 -3.78 16.36
CA CYS A 174 0.52 -2.68 17.25
C CYS A 174 1.76 -1.99 17.85
N GLY A 175 1.55 -0.89 18.55
CA GLY A 175 2.57 -0.03 19.11
C GLY A 175 2.90 1.19 18.24
N ALA A 176 3.98 1.86 18.61
CA ALA A 176 4.60 2.92 17.82
C ALA A 176 5.72 2.34 16.96
N ASN A 177 6.11 3.05 15.90
CA ASN A 177 7.27 2.65 15.13
C ASN A 177 8.55 2.89 15.95
N GLU A 178 9.23 1.81 16.36
CA GLU A 178 10.46 1.84 17.17
C GLU A 178 11.59 2.65 16.54
N ARG A 179 11.58 2.83 15.21
CA ARG A 179 12.56 3.66 14.50
C ARG A 179 12.54 5.13 14.94
N TYR A 180 11.42 5.60 15.47
CA TYR A 180 11.26 6.99 15.95
C TYR A 180 11.26 7.09 17.48
N SER A 181 11.52 6.00 18.19
CA SER A 181 11.71 6.04 19.64
C SER A 181 13.03 6.75 19.96
N PRO A 182 13.08 7.65 20.97
CA PRO A 182 14.35 8.21 21.44
C PRO A 182 15.29 7.08 21.87
N PRO A 183 16.62 7.24 21.74
CA PRO A 183 17.56 6.30 22.33
C PRO A 183 17.30 6.20 23.84
N ALA A 184 17.33 4.98 24.37
CA ALA A 184 17.23 4.71 25.80
C ALA A 184 18.49 5.15 26.56
#